data_AF-A0A7K2FGS8-F1
#
_entry.id   AF-A0A7K2FGS8-F1
#
_cell.length_a   1.000
_cell.length_b   1.000
_cell.length_c   1.000
_cell.angle_alpha   90.00
_cell.angle_beta   90.00
_cell.angle_gamma   90.00
#
_symmetry.space_group_name_H-M   'P 1'
#
loop_
_entity.id
_entity.type
_entity.pdbx_description
1 polymer ?
#
loop_
_entity_poly.entity_id
_entity_poly.type
_entity_poly.pdbx_seq_one_letter_code
_entity_poly.pdbx_strand_id
1 'polypeptide(L)'
;MSSASATPYGFKAARGHGYRPGQVDACLAALSRDRDEAWERVARLTVLARDMAAESARMRERAARLEPQTYDSLGEPARTVFRLVREEAVRLRERARDEARERVAAAEEHARGVRRTAREAAETLCAEAVETARQRMLAAHTEAEALRVGTRHEVRELRRTALDGLRETRHRADALLAAQPGEHAARRSAAEHELTERAATLEASTAERQVRAEAALAAAKRALA
;
A
#
# COMPACT_ATOMS: atom_id res chain seq x y z
N MET A 1 -6.71 0.27 -13.62
CA MET A 1 -6.58 1.73 -13.40
C MET A 1 -5.67 1.95 -12.20
N SER A 2 -4.47 2.50 -12.40
CA SER A 2 -3.41 2.53 -11.38
C SER A 2 -3.40 3.88 -10.68
N SER A 3 -3.80 3.87 -9.40
CA SER A 3 -3.81 5.04 -8.53
C SER A 3 -2.37 5.39 -8.16
N ALA A 4 -1.80 6.39 -8.82
CA ALA A 4 -0.52 6.96 -8.44
C ALA A 4 -0.72 7.71 -7.13
N SER A 5 -0.26 7.12 -6.02
CA SER A 5 -0.08 7.80 -4.74
C SER A 5 0.89 8.95 -4.97
N ALA A 6 0.33 10.16 -5.10
CA ALA A 6 1.07 11.40 -5.02
C ALA A 6 1.36 11.63 -3.54
N THR A 7 2.63 11.60 -3.19
CA THR A 7 3.08 12.02 -1.86
C THR A 7 2.72 13.51 -1.65
N PRO A 8 2.53 14.00 -0.41
CA PRO A 8 2.12 15.38 -0.12
C PRO A 8 3.07 16.46 -0.66
N TYR A 9 4.25 16.07 -1.17
CA TYR A 9 5.25 16.92 -1.80
C TYR A 9 5.20 16.89 -3.34
N GLY A 10 4.16 16.32 -3.95
CA GLY A 10 3.96 16.30 -5.41
C GLY A 10 4.75 15.24 -6.18
N PHE A 11 5.54 14.40 -5.50
CA PHE A 11 6.26 13.30 -6.14
C PHE A 11 5.33 12.12 -6.43
N LYS A 12 5.37 11.61 -7.66
CA LYS A 12 4.65 10.39 -8.07
C LYS A 12 5.48 9.18 -7.65
N ALA A 13 4.92 8.30 -6.82
CA ALA A 13 5.56 7.04 -6.49
C ALA A 13 5.80 6.20 -7.77
N ALA A 14 7.03 5.68 -7.94
CA ALA A 14 7.27 4.62 -8.91
C ALA A 14 6.62 3.32 -8.45
N ARG A 15 6.37 2.40 -9.39
CA ARG A 15 5.85 1.07 -9.12
C ARG A 15 6.93 0.31 -8.33
N GLY A 16 6.74 0.19 -7.01
CA GLY A 16 7.76 -0.29 -6.08
C GLY A 16 8.26 0.84 -5.18
N HIS A 17 8.14 0.63 -3.86
CA HIS A 17 8.30 1.59 -2.77
C HIS A 17 9.56 2.48 -2.85
N GLY A 18 9.45 3.60 -3.56
CA GLY A 18 10.52 4.59 -3.65
C GLY A 18 10.08 5.85 -4.38
N TYR A 19 10.61 6.99 -3.94
CA TYR A 19 10.58 8.24 -4.69
C TYR A 19 11.25 8.02 -6.05
N ARG A 20 10.70 8.60 -7.13
CA ARG A 20 11.36 8.60 -8.44
C ARG A 20 12.57 9.52 -8.37
N PRO A 21 13.81 9.01 -8.48
CA PRO A 21 15.01 9.84 -8.33
C PRO A 21 14.98 11.05 -9.28
N GLY A 22 14.67 10.83 -10.56
CA GLY A 22 14.58 11.93 -11.53
C GLY A 22 13.50 12.99 -11.26
N GLN A 23 12.45 12.70 -10.47
CA GLN A 23 11.49 13.73 -10.04
C GLN A 23 12.01 14.53 -8.85
N VAL A 24 12.69 13.85 -7.93
CA VAL A 24 13.38 14.49 -6.79
C VAL A 24 14.51 15.37 -7.30
N ASP A 25 15.30 14.87 -8.26
CA ASP A 25 16.38 15.62 -8.91
C ASP A 25 15.85 16.84 -9.65
N ALA A 26 14.74 16.70 -10.39
CA ALA A 26 14.12 17.83 -11.08
C ALA A 26 13.57 18.88 -10.09
N CYS A 27 12.99 18.45 -8.98
CA CYS A 27 12.49 19.34 -7.93
C CYS A 27 13.65 20.04 -7.19
N LEU A 28 14.70 19.31 -6.82
CA LEU A 28 15.91 19.87 -6.22
C LEU A 28 16.61 20.84 -7.17
N ALA A 29 16.66 20.55 -8.47
CA ALA A 29 17.20 21.45 -9.48
C ALA A 29 16.36 22.72 -9.62
N ALA A 30 15.02 22.61 -9.58
CA ALA A 30 14.13 23.77 -9.56
C ALA A 30 14.34 24.63 -8.31
N LEU A 31 14.31 24.02 -7.11
CA LEU A 31 14.56 24.71 -5.84
C LEU A 31 15.95 25.34 -5.77
N SER A 32 16.97 24.68 -6.32
CA SER A 32 18.32 25.23 -6.39
C SER A 32 18.37 26.45 -7.30
N ARG A 33 17.70 26.42 -8.46
CA ARG A 33 17.59 27.58 -9.35
C ARG A 33 16.82 28.74 -8.70
N ASP A 34 15.69 28.46 -8.06
CA ASP A 34 14.89 29.48 -7.37
C ASP A 34 15.70 30.12 -6.23
N ARG A 35 16.45 29.30 -5.48
CA ARG A 35 17.40 29.76 -4.48
C ARG A 35 18.45 30.66 -5.12
N ASP A 36 19.13 30.19 -6.16
CA ASP A 36 20.22 30.93 -6.78
C ASP A 36 19.72 32.26 -7.37
N GLU A 37 18.53 32.29 -7.99
CA GLU A 37 17.86 33.52 -8.45
C GLU A 37 17.52 34.47 -7.28
N ALA A 38 17.00 33.93 -6.18
CA ALA A 38 16.74 34.71 -4.97
C ALA A 38 18.04 35.30 -4.39
N TRP A 39 19.13 34.53 -4.39
CA TRP A 39 20.45 35.00 -3.94
C TRP A 39 21.01 36.08 -4.85
N GLU A 40 20.90 35.93 -6.18
CA GLU A 40 21.28 36.99 -7.11
C GLU A 40 20.44 38.26 -6.89
N ARG A 41 19.14 38.11 -6.66
CA ARG A 41 18.26 39.24 -6.37
C ARG A 41 18.66 39.94 -5.06
N VAL A 42 18.97 39.18 -4.01
CA VAL A 42 19.47 39.73 -2.74
C VAL A 42 20.81 40.45 -2.97
N ALA A 43 21.71 39.90 -3.76
CA ALA A 43 22.98 40.55 -4.10
C ALA A 43 22.76 41.88 -4.84
N ARG A 44 21.91 41.90 -5.88
CA ARG A 44 21.54 43.12 -6.62
C ARG A 44 20.90 44.17 -5.72
N LEU A 45 19.95 43.76 -4.87
CA LEU A 45 19.30 44.65 -3.91
C LEU A 45 20.28 45.18 -2.85
N THR A 46 21.26 44.39 -2.44
CA THR A 46 22.29 44.81 -1.49
C THR A 46 23.20 45.88 -2.09
N VAL A 47 23.61 45.72 -3.36
CA VAL A 47 24.37 46.76 -4.08
C VAL A 47 23.54 48.02 -4.23
N LEU A 48 22.29 47.91 -4.71
CA LEU A 48 21.38 49.04 -4.84
C LEU A 48 21.16 49.76 -3.50
N ALA A 49 20.97 49.02 -2.41
CA ALA A 49 20.81 49.60 -1.08
C ALA A 49 22.07 50.35 -0.62
N ARG A 50 23.27 49.84 -0.95
CA ARG A 50 24.54 50.54 -0.67
C ARG A 50 24.69 51.79 -1.52
N ASP A 51 24.34 51.74 -2.80
CA ASP A 51 24.42 52.88 -3.71
C ASP A 51 23.43 53.98 -3.28
N MET A 52 22.19 53.61 -2.95
CA MET A 52 21.19 54.53 -2.40
C MET A 52 21.62 55.11 -1.05
N ALA A 53 22.26 54.32 -0.19
CA ALA A 53 22.78 54.80 1.08
C ALA A 53 23.93 55.81 0.88
N ALA A 54 24.85 55.52 -0.05
CA ALA A 54 25.95 56.41 -0.41
C ALA A 54 25.44 57.70 -1.07
N GLU A 55 24.46 57.61 -1.96
CA GLU A 55 23.81 58.77 -2.57
C GLU A 55 23.07 59.61 -1.53
N SER A 56 22.30 58.98 -0.63
CA SER A 56 21.64 59.67 0.48
C SER A 56 22.65 60.36 1.40
N ALA A 57 23.81 59.74 1.66
CA ALA A 57 24.88 60.34 2.44
C ALA A 57 25.48 61.57 1.72
N ARG A 58 25.77 61.48 0.42
CA ARG A 58 26.23 62.61 -0.39
C ARG A 58 25.20 63.75 -0.42
N MET A 59 23.92 63.43 -0.56
CA MET A 59 22.85 64.43 -0.50
C MET A 59 22.76 65.09 0.87
N ARG A 60 22.87 64.33 1.96
CA ARG A 60 22.92 64.88 3.34
C ARG A 60 24.12 65.77 3.56
N GLU A 61 25.29 65.38 3.09
CA GLU A 61 26.52 66.18 3.20
C GLU A 61 26.41 67.48 2.40
N ARG A 62 25.88 67.42 1.17
CA ARG A 62 25.58 68.61 0.37
C ARG A 62 24.57 69.51 1.06
N ALA A 63 23.51 68.95 1.65
CA ALA A 63 22.51 69.71 2.39
C ALA A 63 23.08 70.34 3.67
N ALA A 64 23.98 69.65 4.38
CA ALA A 64 24.65 70.17 5.57
C ALA A 64 25.65 71.29 5.27
N ARG A 65 26.22 71.31 4.06
CA ARG A 65 27.08 72.39 3.55
C ARG A 65 26.30 73.63 3.09
N LEU A 66 24.99 73.54 2.91
CA LEU A 66 24.17 74.73 2.69
C LEU A 66 24.06 75.47 4.01
N GLU A 67 24.49 76.74 4.04
CA GLU A 67 24.15 77.60 5.18
C GLU A 67 22.63 77.58 5.39
N PRO A 68 22.15 77.58 6.65
CA PRO A 68 20.73 77.70 6.92
C PRO A 68 20.21 78.92 6.16
N GLN A 69 19.33 78.71 5.16
CA GLN A 69 18.66 79.84 4.53
C GLN A 69 17.71 80.46 5.55
N THR A 70 18.26 81.39 6.32
CA THR A 70 17.49 82.27 7.17
C THR A 70 16.87 83.29 6.23
N TYR A 71 15.63 83.02 5.84
CA TYR A 71 14.78 83.88 5.02
C TYR A 71 14.42 85.21 5.73
N ASP A 72 15.28 85.67 6.62
CA ASP A 72 15.15 86.88 7.45
C ASP A 72 15.30 88.16 6.62
N SER A 73 15.75 88.05 5.37
CA SER A 73 15.79 89.13 4.38
C SER A 73 14.50 89.25 3.56
N LEU A 74 13.53 88.32 3.72
CA LEU A 74 12.24 88.40 3.03
C LEU A 74 11.37 89.53 3.61
N GLY A 75 10.59 90.19 2.76
CA GLY A 75 9.54 91.09 3.23
C GLY A 75 8.49 90.36 4.10
N GLU A 76 7.81 91.07 4.99
CA GLU A 76 6.82 90.52 5.93
C GLU A 76 5.78 89.58 5.27
N PRO A 77 5.22 89.88 4.07
CA PRO A 77 4.28 88.97 3.40
C PRO A 77 4.92 87.62 3.05
N ALA A 78 6.18 87.61 2.60
CA ALA A 78 6.88 86.41 2.18
C ALA A 78 7.30 85.53 3.37
N ARG A 79 7.62 86.12 4.54
CA ARG A 79 7.82 85.35 5.79
C ARG A 79 6.54 84.66 6.26
N THR A 80 5.39 85.33 6.12
CA THR A 80 4.10 84.75 6.50
C THR A 80 3.75 83.54 5.63
N VAL A 81 3.92 83.65 4.31
CA VAL A 81 3.73 82.52 3.39
C VAL A 81 4.69 81.38 3.70
N PHE A 82 5.97 81.68 3.94
CA PHE A 82 6.97 80.66 4.27
C PHE A 82 6.63 79.88 5.55
N ARG A 83 6.18 80.58 6.61
CA ARG A 83 5.71 79.94 7.85
C ARG A 83 4.52 79.02 7.58
N LEU A 84 3.51 79.49 6.84
CA LEU A 84 2.33 78.69 6.51
C LEU A 84 2.71 77.43 5.71
N VAL A 85 3.59 77.56 4.73
CA VAL A 85 4.08 76.42 3.94
C VAL A 85 4.85 75.41 4.81
N ARG A 86 5.63 75.87 5.79
CA ARG A 86 6.32 74.98 6.73
C ARG A 86 5.35 74.23 7.64
N GLU A 87 4.36 74.92 8.18
CA GLU A 87 3.31 74.30 9.00
C GLU A 87 2.55 73.25 8.19
N GLU A 88 2.17 73.58 6.95
CA GLU A 88 1.49 72.65 6.06
C GLU A 88 2.38 71.46 5.68
N ALA A 89 3.67 71.70 5.42
CA ALA A 89 4.62 70.62 5.14
C ALA A 89 4.78 69.65 6.33
N VAL A 90 4.74 70.16 7.57
CA VAL A 90 4.75 69.31 8.78
C VAL A 90 3.46 68.49 8.86
N ARG A 91 2.30 69.13 8.70
CA ARG A 91 0.98 68.45 8.71
C ARG A 91 0.88 67.38 7.64
N LEU A 92 1.30 67.67 6.41
CA LEU A 92 1.32 66.70 5.31
C LEU A 92 2.25 65.52 5.62
N ARG A 93 3.41 65.76 6.21
CA ARG A 93 4.35 64.69 6.60
C ARG A 93 3.81 63.82 7.74
N GLU A 94 3.14 64.41 8.72
CA GLU A 94 2.50 63.67 9.82
C GLU A 94 1.35 62.82 9.28
N ARG A 95 0.45 63.41 8.49
CA ARG A 95 -0.63 62.69 7.83
C ARG A 95 -0.12 61.55 6.95
N ALA A 96 0.90 61.78 6.12
CA ALA A 96 1.48 60.74 5.28
C ALA A 96 2.10 59.59 6.10
N ARG A 97 2.67 59.89 7.27
CA ARG A 97 3.20 58.87 8.19
C ARG A 97 2.08 58.06 8.84
N ASP A 98 1.00 58.72 9.23
CA ASP A 98 -0.15 58.05 9.84
C ASP A 98 -0.86 57.15 8.81
N GLU A 99 -1.11 57.64 7.60
CA GLU A 99 -1.65 56.84 6.50
C GLU A 99 -0.73 55.65 6.16
N ALA A 100 0.59 55.83 6.20
CA ALA A 100 1.54 54.73 5.99
C ALA A 100 1.47 53.69 7.12
N ARG A 101 1.37 54.11 8.38
CA ARG A 101 1.22 53.21 9.53
C ARG A 101 -0.09 52.43 9.46
N GLU A 102 -1.19 53.08 9.11
CA GLU A 102 -2.48 52.42 8.93
C GLU A 102 -2.43 51.36 7.83
N ARG A 103 -1.80 51.66 6.68
CA ARG A 103 -1.62 50.69 5.60
C ARG A 103 -0.77 49.49 6.03
N VAL A 104 0.31 49.73 6.79
CA VAL A 104 1.14 48.64 7.33
C VAL A 104 0.34 47.79 8.32
N ALA A 105 -0.40 48.41 9.24
CA ALA A 105 -1.23 47.70 10.21
C ALA A 105 -2.30 46.83 9.52
N ALA A 106 -2.98 47.38 8.51
CA ALA A 106 -3.97 46.65 7.72
C ALA A 106 -3.34 45.46 6.96
N ALA A 107 -2.16 45.66 6.37
CA ALA A 107 -1.43 44.58 5.69
C ALA A 107 -0.99 43.47 6.66
N GLU A 108 -0.53 43.83 7.87
CA GLU A 108 -0.17 42.87 8.90
C GLU A 108 -1.38 42.08 9.41
N GLU A 109 -2.51 42.73 9.65
CA GLU A 109 -3.76 42.07 10.04
C GLU A 109 -4.21 41.09 8.97
N HIS A 110 -4.22 41.52 7.70
CA HIS A 110 -4.54 40.66 6.57
C HIS A 110 -3.60 39.44 6.51
N ALA A 111 -2.28 39.65 6.64
CA ALA A 111 -1.31 38.57 6.64
C ALA A 111 -1.46 37.61 7.85
N ARG A 112 -1.85 38.11 9.03
CA ARG A 112 -2.22 37.26 10.18
C ARG A 112 -3.48 36.45 9.88
N GLY A 113 -4.48 37.07 9.27
CA GLY A 113 -5.72 36.42 8.83
C GLY A 113 -5.46 35.25 7.89
N VAL A 114 -4.70 35.49 6.81
CA VAL A 114 -4.33 34.46 5.82
C VAL A 114 -3.53 33.32 6.46
N ARG A 115 -2.58 33.63 7.35
CA ARG A 115 -1.80 32.59 8.04
C ARG A 115 -2.68 31.73 8.96
N ARG A 116 -3.64 32.35 9.67
CA ARG A 116 -4.57 31.63 10.53
C ARG A 116 -5.46 30.70 9.70
N THR A 117 -6.08 31.19 8.63
CA THR A 117 -6.94 30.36 7.78
C THR A 117 -6.17 29.22 7.12
N ALA A 118 -4.96 29.48 6.63
CA ALA A 118 -4.10 28.43 6.09
C ALA A 118 -3.73 27.37 7.14
N ARG A 119 -3.49 27.79 8.39
CA ARG A 119 -3.20 26.88 9.49
C ARG A 119 -4.41 26.02 9.87
N GLU A 120 -5.59 26.62 10.02
CA GLU A 120 -6.84 25.91 10.33
C GLU A 120 -7.16 24.87 9.23
N ALA A 121 -6.98 25.23 7.96
CA ALA A 121 -7.15 24.32 6.83
C ALA A 121 -6.14 23.16 6.86
N ALA A 122 -4.87 23.45 7.16
CA ALA A 122 -3.84 22.42 7.29
C ALA A 122 -4.12 21.47 8.47
N GLU A 123 -4.54 21.99 9.63
CA GLU A 123 -4.91 21.20 10.80
C GLU A 123 -6.11 20.29 10.51
N THR A 124 -7.11 20.79 9.79
CA THR A 124 -8.28 20.02 9.34
C THR A 124 -7.88 18.89 8.40
N LEU A 125 -7.09 19.20 7.37
CA LEU A 125 -6.58 18.21 6.42
C LEU A 125 -5.72 17.14 7.10
N CYS A 126 -4.88 17.53 8.06
CA CYS A 126 -4.09 16.59 8.84
C CYS A 126 -4.98 15.66 9.69
N ALA A 127 -6.01 16.19 10.35
CA ALA A 127 -6.95 15.39 11.12
C ALA A 127 -7.70 14.37 10.24
N GLU A 128 -8.21 14.80 9.08
CA GLU A 128 -8.87 13.94 8.09
C GLU A 128 -7.94 12.85 7.56
N ALA A 129 -6.68 13.19 7.26
CA ALA A 129 -5.69 12.24 6.79
C ALA A 129 -5.34 11.19 7.85
N VAL A 130 -5.19 11.60 9.10
CA VAL A 130 -4.94 10.69 10.23
C VAL A 130 -6.13 9.74 10.44
N GLU A 131 -7.35 10.25 10.38
CA GLU A 131 -8.54 9.42 10.55
C GLU A 131 -8.71 8.42 9.39
N THR A 132 -8.50 8.87 8.16
CA THR A 132 -8.48 7.99 6.98
C THR A 132 -7.42 6.90 7.10
N ALA A 133 -6.23 7.25 7.60
CA ALA A 133 -5.16 6.28 7.81
C ALA A 133 -5.54 5.23 8.87
N ARG A 134 -6.13 5.66 10.00
CA ARG A 134 -6.63 4.76 11.05
C ARG A 134 -7.68 3.80 10.53
N GLN A 135 -8.67 4.30 9.78
CA GLN A 135 -9.73 3.48 9.19
C GLN A 135 -9.16 2.45 8.21
N ARG A 136 -8.21 2.83 7.36
CA ARG A 136 -7.53 1.90 6.44
C ARG A 136 -6.72 0.84 7.18
N MET A 137 -6.01 1.21 8.24
CA MET A 137 -5.27 0.25 9.06
C MET A 137 -6.22 -0.74 9.75
N LEU A 138 -7.31 -0.26 10.32
CA LEU A 138 -8.32 -1.12 10.94
C LEU A 138 -8.92 -2.10 9.92
N ALA A 139 -9.32 -1.61 8.74
CA ALA A 139 -9.84 -2.44 7.66
C ALA A 139 -8.83 -3.53 7.24
N ALA A 140 -7.57 -3.15 7.01
CA ALA A 140 -6.50 -4.09 6.66
C ALA A 140 -6.27 -5.15 7.74
N HIS A 141 -6.31 -4.77 9.03
CA HIS A 141 -6.21 -5.72 10.13
C HIS A 141 -7.40 -6.68 10.18
N THR A 142 -8.62 -6.17 9.99
CA THR A 142 -9.82 -7.03 9.97
C THR A 142 -9.81 -8.01 8.81
N GLU A 143 -9.37 -7.58 7.62
CA GLU A 143 -9.24 -8.43 6.44
C GLU A 143 -8.17 -9.51 6.64
N ALA A 144 -7.00 -9.12 7.16
CA ALA A 144 -5.92 -10.05 7.46
C ALA A 144 -6.34 -11.11 8.49
N GLU A 145 -7.08 -10.72 9.52
CA GLU A 145 -7.59 -11.65 10.53
C GLU A 145 -8.65 -12.58 9.96
N ALA A 146 -9.59 -12.07 9.16
CA ALA A 146 -10.60 -12.87 8.48
C ALA A 146 -9.94 -13.91 7.56
N LEU A 147 -8.93 -13.51 6.78
CA LEU A 147 -8.17 -14.41 5.92
C LEU A 147 -7.44 -15.48 6.75
N ARG A 148 -6.77 -15.09 7.83
CA ARG A 148 -6.05 -16.02 8.72
C ARG A 148 -6.99 -17.06 9.34
N VAL A 149 -8.16 -16.63 9.83
CA VAL A 149 -9.17 -17.52 10.42
C VAL A 149 -9.77 -18.43 9.35
N GLY A 150 -10.13 -17.87 8.19
CA GLY A 150 -10.68 -18.61 7.05
C GLY A 150 -9.74 -19.71 6.57
N THR A 151 -8.50 -19.38 6.25
CA THR A 151 -7.49 -20.37 5.82
C THR A 151 -7.24 -21.44 6.87
N ARG A 152 -7.20 -21.08 8.16
CA ARG A 152 -7.06 -22.07 9.24
C ARG A 152 -8.23 -23.03 9.31
N HIS A 153 -9.45 -22.54 9.09
CA HIS A 153 -10.64 -23.38 9.04
C HIS A 153 -10.59 -24.31 7.82
N GLU A 154 -10.33 -23.79 6.63
CA GLU A 154 -10.19 -24.58 5.40
C GLU A 154 -9.14 -25.68 5.53
N VAL A 155 -7.96 -25.37 6.08
CA VAL A 155 -6.90 -26.37 6.29
C VAL A 155 -7.34 -27.47 7.27
N ARG A 156 -8.10 -27.12 8.32
CA ARG A 156 -8.65 -28.11 9.27
C ARG A 156 -9.68 -29.02 8.60
N GLU A 157 -10.56 -28.44 7.79
CA GLU A 157 -11.59 -29.16 7.04
C GLU A 157 -10.97 -30.11 6.01
N LEU A 158 -10.02 -29.63 5.22
CA LEU A 158 -9.26 -30.45 4.26
C LEU A 158 -8.55 -31.61 4.98
N ARG A 159 -7.91 -31.34 6.12
CA ARG A 159 -7.25 -32.38 6.92
C ARG A 159 -8.26 -33.40 7.45
N ARG A 160 -9.44 -32.97 7.91
CA ARG A 160 -10.50 -33.86 8.40
C ARG A 160 -10.94 -34.79 7.27
N THR A 161 -11.33 -34.23 6.13
CA THR A 161 -11.77 -34.99 4.95
C THR A 161 -10.70 -35.99 4.48
N ALA A 162 -9.43 -35.58 4.43
CA ALA A 162 -8.33 -36.48 4.06
C ALA A 162 -8.16 -37.64 5.05
N LEU A 163 -8.27 -37.38 6.36
CA LEU A 163 -8.16 -38.42 7.39
C LEU A 163 -9.37 -39.37 7.39
N ASP A 164 -10.57 -38.86 7.15
CA ASP A 164 -11.78 -39.68 7.06
C ASP A 164 -11.72 -40.60 5.83
N GLY A 165 -11.27 -40.09 4.68
CA GLY A 165 -11.01 -40.93 3.50
C GLY A 165 -9.94 -42.00 3.76
N LEU A 166 -8.88 -41.68 4.51
CA LEU A 166 -7.88 -42.67 4.91
C LEU A 166 -8.45 -43.75 5.84
N ARG A 167 -9.31 -43.37 6.79
CA ARG A 167 -9.99 -44.34 7.68
C ARG A 167 -10.92 -45.25 6.91
N GLU A 168 -11.70 -44.69 5.98
CA GLU A 168 -12.64 -45.45 5.17
C GLU A 168 -11.91 -46.46 4.26
N THR A 169 -10.85 -46.02 3.58
CA THR A 169 -10.02 -46.91 2.75
C THR A 169 -9.37 -48.03 3.54
N ARG A 170 -8.85 -47.74 4.75
CA ARG A 170 -8.37 -48.77 5.68
C ARG A 170 -9.48 -49.75 6.07
N HIS A 171 -10.64 -49.24 6.46
CA HIS A 171 -11.76 -50.09 6.85
C HIS A 171 -12.20 -51.04 5.71
N ARG A 172 -12.27 -50.54 4.46
CA ARG A 172 -12.55 -51.38 3.29
C ARG A 172 -11.46 -52.41 3.04
N ALA A 173 -10.18 -52.04 3.17
CA ALA A 173 -9.07 -52.97 3.02
C ALA A 173 -9.10 -54.07 4.08
N ASP A 174 -9.34 -53.71 5.34
CA ASP A 174 -9.47 -54.66 6.45
C ASP A 174 -10.66 -55.62 6.23
N ALA A 175 -11.79 -55.11 5.74
CA ALA A 175 -12.96 -55.94 5.40
C ALA A 175 -12.66 -56.94 4.27
N LEU A 176 -11.95 -56.52 3.22
CA LEU A 176 -11.51 -57.39 2.12
C LEU A 176 -10.54 -58.47 2.61
N LEU A 177 -9.58 -58.10 3.47
CA LEU A 177 -8.64 -59.05 4.07
C LEU A 177 -9.36 -60.06 4.98
N ALA A 178 -10.36 -59.62 5.75
CA ALA A 178 -11.17 -60.49 6.60
C ALA A 178 -12.05 -61.46 5.80
N ALA A 179 -12.54 -61.07 4.61
CA ALA A 179 -13.35 -61.93 3.75
C ALA A 179 -12.53 -63.02 3.03
N GLN A 180 -11.24 -62.77 2.77
CA GLN A 180 -10.37 -63.64 1.98
C GLN A 180 -10.33 -65.10 2.45
N PRO A 181 -10.15 -65.42 3.75
CA PRO A 181 -10.10 -66.81 4.21
C PRO A 181 -11.38 -67.58 3.89
N GLY A 182 -12.55 -66.94 4.02
CA GLY A 182 -13.84 -67.53 3.70
C GLY A 182 -13.99 -67.81 2.21
N GLU A 183 -13.62 -66.85 1.35
CA GLU A 183 -13.61 -67.07 -0.10
C GLU A 183 -12.64 -68.18 -0.52
N HIS A 184 -11.44 -68.23 0.07
CA HIS A 184 -10.45 -69.27 -0.21
C HIS A 184 -10.92 -70.64 0.31
N ALA A 185 -11.63 -70.70 1.43
CA ALA A 185 -12.23 -71.93 1.95
C ALA A 185 -13.37 -72.42 1.05
N ALA A 186 -14.25 -71.52 0.61
CA ALA A 186 -15.31 -71.85 -0.34
C ALA A 186 -14.75 -72.36 -1.68
N ARG A 187 -13.71 -71.70 -2.22
CA ARG A 187 -13.02 -72.16 -3.43
C ARG A 187 -12.37 -73.55 -3.25
N ARG A 188 -11.74 -73.80 -2.11
CA ARG A 188 -11.14 -75.11 -1.79
C ARG A 188 -12.21 -76.20 -1.69
N SER A 189 -13.29 -75.96 -0.96
CA SER A 189 -14.41 -76.90 -0.83
C SER A 189 -15.05 -77.21 -2.19
N ALA A 190 -15.26 -76.20 -3.04
CA ALA A 190 -15.80 -76.41 -4.38
C ALA A 190 -14.87 -77.29 -5.25
N ALA A 191 -13.56 -77.05 -5.20
CA ALA A 191 -12.57 -77.86 -5.91
C ALA A 191 -12.49 -79.29 -5.36
N GLU A 192 -12.56 -79.47 -4.04
CA GLU A 192 -12.63 -80.79 -3.38
C GLU A 192 -13.88 -81.55 -3.80
N HIS A 193 -15.05 -80.89 -3.83
CA HIS A 193 -16.30 -81.49 -4.33
C HIS A 193 -16.16 -81.95 -5.79
N GLU A 194 -15.65 -81.09 -6.68
CA GLU A 194 -15.43 -81.45 -8.08
C GLU A 194 -14.47 -82.64 -8.23
N LEU A 195 -13.40 -82.70 -7.43
CA LEU A 195 -12.49 -83.84 -7.42
C LEU A 195 -13.16 -85.12 -6.92
N THR A 196 -14.00 -85.04 -5.88
CA THR A 196 -14.75 -86.21 -5.39
C THR A 196 -15.76 -86.72 -6.42
N GLU A 197 -16.46 -85.84 -7.14
CA GLU A 197 -17.37 -86.23 -8.22
C GLU A 197 -16.60 -86.90 -9.38
N ARG A 198 -15.45 -86.34 -9.78
CA ARG A 198 -14.58 -86.95 -10.79
C ARG A 198 -14.03 -88.30 -10.35
N ALA A 199 -13.65 -88.46 -9.08
CA ALA A 199 -13.20 -89.73 -8.53
C ALA A 199 -14.32 -90.77 -8.55
N ALA A 200 -15.52 -90.41 -8.11
CA ALA A 200 -16.68 -91.29 -8.12
C ALA A 200 -17.08 -91.74 -9.53
N THR A 201 -17.04 -90.82 -10.52
CA THR A 201 -17.30 -91.19 -11.93
C THR A 201 -16.23 -92.10 -12.51
N LEU A 202 -14.95 -91.88 -12.18
CA LEU A 202 -13.86 -92.79 -12.56
C LEU A 202 -14.01 -94.16 -11.92
N GLU A 203 -14.27 -94.23 -10.62
CA GLU A 203 -14.51 -95.47 -9.87
C GLU A 203 -15.67 -96.26 -10.48
N ALA A 204 -16.80 -95.61 -10.75
CA ALA A 204 -17.94 -96.23 -11.43
C ALA A 204 -17.54 -96.79 -12.80
N SER A 205 -16.82 -96.02 -13.63
CA SER A 205 -16.35 -96.47 -14.94
C SER A 205 -15.37 -97.65 -14.85
N THR A 206 -14.52 -97.68 -13.82
CA THR A 206 -13.57 -98.79 -13.58
C THR A 206 -14.29 -100.03 -13.10
N ALA A 207 -15.25 -99.91 -12.18
CA ALA A 207 -16.10 -101.00 -11.72
C ALA A 207 -16.88 -101.61 -12.89
N GLU A 208 -17.46 -100.78 -13.76
CA GLU A 208 -18.12 -101.24 -14.99
C GLU A 208 -17.18 -101.98 -15.95
N ARG A 209 -15.95 -101.49 -16.14
CA ARG A 209 -14.93 -102.18 -16.96
C ARG A 209 -14.50 -103.49 -16.32
N GLN A 210 -14.39 -103.54 -15.01
CA GLN A 210 -14.00 -104.72 -14.24
C GLN A 210 -15.07 -105.79 -14.32
N VAL A 211 -16.35 -105.45 -14.13
CA VAL A 211 -17.50 -106.35 -14.36
C VAL A 211 -17.50 -106.88 -15.80
N ARG A 212 -17.26 -106.02 -16.80
CA ARG A 212 -17.15 -106.44 -18.21
C ARG A 212 -15.98 -107.40 -18.45
N ALA A 213 -14.81 -107.13 -17.87
CA ALA A 213 -13.63 -107.98 -17.98
C ALA A 213 -13.84 -109.34 -17.30
N GLU A 214 -14.45 -109.36 -16.11
CA GLU A 214 -14.82 -110.59 -15.40
C GLU A 214 -15.84 -111.41 -16.17
N ALA A 215 -16.86 -110.77 -16.75
CA ALA A 215 -17.83 -111.44 -17.62
C ALA A 215 -17.18 -112.04 -18.88
N ALA A 216 -16.26 -111.31 -19.53
CA ALA A 216 -15.50 -111.78 -20.68
C ALA A 216 -14.57 -112.95 -20.29
N LEU A 217 -13.90 -112.88 -19.14
CA LEU A 217 -13.09 -113.97 -18.59
C LEU A 217 -13.94 -115.21 -18.31
N ALA A 218 -15.12 -115.05 -17.71
CA ALA A 218 -16.05 -116.14 -17.44
C ALA A 218 -16.63 -116.75 -18.74
N ALA A 219 -16.82 -115.95 -19.80
CA ALA A 219 -17.19 -116.45 -21.11
C ALA A 219 -16.03 -117.22 -21.77
N ALA A 220 -14.79 -116.70 -21.72
CA ALA A 220 -13.60 -117.37 -22.23
C ALA A 220 -13.32 -118.70 -21.51
N LYS A 221 -13.47 -118.74 -20.17
CA LYS A 221 -13.37 -119.97 -19.37
C LYS A 221 -14.42 -121.01 -19.76
N ARG A 222 -15.64 -120.59 -20.15
CA ARG A 222 -16.70 -121.49 -20.63
C ARG A 222 -16.48 -121.99 -22.05
N ALA A 223 -15.72 -121.28 -22.88
CA ALA A 223 -15.37 -121.71 -24.24
C ALA A 223 -14.16 -122.66 -24.30
N LEU A 224 -13.42 -122.81 -23.19
CA LEU A 224 -12.25 -123.68 -23.03
C LEU A 224 -12.57 -125.01 -22.32
N ALA A 225 -13.84 -125.20 -21.91
CA ALA A 225 -14.39 -126.43 -21.33
C ALA A 225 -15.30 -127.12 -22.36
#